data_AF-A0A3B1KH81-F1
#
_entry.id   AF-A0A3B1KH81-F1
#
_cell.length_a   1.000
_cell.length_b   1.000
_cell.length_c   1.000
_cell.angle_alpha   90.00
_cell.angle_beta   90.00
_cell.angle_gamma   90.00
#
_symmetry.space_group_name_H-M   'P 1'
#
loop_
_entity.id
_entity.type
_entity.pdbx_description
1 polymer ?
#
loop_
_entity_poly.entity_id
_entity_poly.type
_entity_poly.pdbx_seq_one_letter_code
_entity_poly.pdbx_strand_id
1 'polypeptide(L)'
;LQQVIYMFISFAAYIFTATHSLQYFYTGVTPGINFPEFTAVGMMDGGQFMYYNSNERKAVPKTDWIKKIDGDDAEYWKRETQILQGTQERFKVGVQTIMKHFNQTKGIHTVQYMYGCELDDDKTRRGYEQNGYDGEDFLSLDLKTGTWIATVPQAFITKQKWESGIVSMLKVAYLENECIKWLQKYVDYGRSVLERKGKVFFYCNCNCKIILFLSDIICNYLSFIVTYITINV
;
A
#
# COMPACT_ATOMS: atom_id res chain seq x y z
N LEU A 1 2.69 31.27 -29.20
CA LEU A 1 3.81 30.41 -28.74
C LEU A 1 3.94 30.38 -27.22
N GLN A 2 4.14 31.53 -26.55
CA GLN A 2 4.33 31.60 -25.09
C GLN A 2 3.23 30.88 -24.28
N GLN A 3 1.95 31.12 -24.61
CA GLN A 3 0.81 30.48 -23.92
C GLN A 3 0.75 28.95 -24.13
N VAL A 4 1.16 28.46 -25.30
CA VAL A 4 1.21 27.02 -25.60
C VAL A 4 2.35 26.34 -24.83
N ILE A 5 3.51 27.00 -24.73
CA ILE A 5 4.65 26.55 -23.93
C ILE A 5 4.28 26.48 -22.44
N TYR A 6 3.61 27.50 -21.89
CA TYR A 6 3.13 27.46 -20.49
C TYR A 6 2.11 26.34 -20.25
N MET A 7 1.24 26.05 -21.22
CA MET A 7 0.27 24.96 -21.14
C MET A 7 0.95 23.59 -21.18
N PHE A 8 1.98 23.40 -22.01
CA PHE A 8 2.78 22.16 -22.03
C PHE A 8 3.64 21.99 -20.77
N ILE A 9 4.22 23.07 -20.24
CA ILE A 9 4.97 23.03 -18.98
C ILE A 9 4.02 22.76 -17.80
N SER A 10 2.81 23.33 -17.80
CA SER A 10 1.82 23.03 -16.75
C SER A 10 1.28 21.61 -16.87
N PHE A 11 1.11 21.07 -18.10
CA PHE A 11 0.69 19.68 -18.33
C PHE A 11 1.80 18.67 -17.99
N ALA A 12 3.07 19.01 -18.23
CA ALA A 12 4.22 18.20 -17.80
C ALA A 12 4.45 18.26 -16.29
N ALA A 13 4.21 19.41 -15.65
CA ALA A 13 4.20 19.54 -14.18
C ALA A 13 2.97 18.89 -13.52
N TYR A 14 1.91 18.64 -14.28
CA TYR A 14 0.72 17.89 -13.83
C TYR A 14 0.94 16.36 -13.80
N ILE A 15 2.03 15.86 -14.37
CA ILE A 15 2.31 14.43 -14.46
C ILE A 15 3.46 14.09 -13.51
N PHE A 16 3.12 13.27 -12.50
CA PHE A 16 3.89 12.78 -11.35
C PHE A 16 3.74 13.57 -10.05
N THR A 17 2.52 13.60 -9.49
CA THR A 17 2.40 13.51 -8.03
C THR A 17 2.82 12.09 -7.62
N ALA A 18 3.99 11.95 -7.01
CA ALA A 18 4.38 10.70 -6.38
C ALA A 18 3.59 10.54 -5.07
N THR A 19 2.71 9.55 -5.05
CA THR A 19 2.07 9.08 -3.82
C THR A 19 2.84 7.87 -3.34
N HIS A 20 3.32 7.92 -2.10
CA HIS A 20 3.90 6.77 -1.44
C HIS A 20 2.84 6.08 -0.57
N SER A 21 2.84 4.75 -0.56
CA SER A 21 1.87 3.94 0.17
C SER A 21 2.54 2.81 0.95
N LEU A 22 2.08 2.60 2.18
CA LEU A 22 2.47 1.49 3.05
C LEU A 22 1.21 0.76 3.45
N GLN A 23 1.13 -0.52 3.11
CA GLN A 23 -0.06 -1.34 3.31
C GLN A 23 0.30 -2.66 3.94
N TYR A 24 -0.57 -3.16 4.81
CA TYR A 24 -0.46 -4.47 5.42
C TYR A 24 -1.74 -5.25 5.17
N PHE A 25 -1.59 -6.50 4.75
CA PHE A 25 -2.68 -7.41 4.45
C PHE A 25 -2.54 -8.65 5.31
N TYR A 26 -3.49 -8.85 6.21
CA TYR A 26 -3.57 -10.04 7.04
C TYR A 26 -4.74 -10.90 6.59
N THR A 27 -4.55 -12.21 6.60
CA THR A 27 -5.58 -13.18 6.25
C THR A 27 -5.52 -14.31 7.26
N GLY A 28 -6.66 -14.56 7.90
CA GLY A 28 -6.89 -15.75 8.71
C GLY A 28 -7.87 -16.67 8.01
N VAL A 29 -7.62 -17.98 8.06
CA VAL A 29 -8.46 -18.99 7.45
C VAL A 29 -8.77 -20.08 8.47
N THR A 30 -9.97 -20.65 8.40
CA THR A 30 -10.34 -21.82 9.19
C THR A 30 -9.35 -22.98 8.98
N PRO A 31 -9.02 -23.75 10.04
CA PRO A 31 -8.16 -24.92 9.92
C PRO A 31 -8.69 -25.98 8.95
N GLY A 32 -7.80 -26.83 8.44
CA GLY A 32 -8.16 -28.02 7.66
C GLY A 32 -8.00 -27.91 6.15
N ILE A 33 -7.30 -26.88 5.67
CA ILE A 33 -6.88 -26.75 4.27
C ILE A 33 -5.36 -26.76 4.14
N ASN A 34 -4.83 -27.08 2.96
CA ASN A 34 -3.39 -27.04 2.67
C ASN A 34 -2.90 -25.60 2.42
N PHE A 35 -3.20 -24.69 3.34
CA PHE A 35 -2.83 -23.27 3.33
C PHE A 35 -2.56 -22.82 4.76
N PRO A 36 -1.60 -21.92 5.03
CA PRO A 36 -1.36 -21.41 6.37
C PRO A 36 -2.62 -20.78 6.98
N GLU A 37 -2.98 -21.15 8.20
CA GLU A 37 -4.14 -20.58 8.93
C GLU A 37 -4.05 -19.06 9.11
N PHE A 38 -2.84 -18.50 9.07
CA PHE A 38 -2.62 -17.07 9.08
C PHE A 38 -1.45 -16.65 8.19
N THR A 39 -1.64 -15.56 7.44
CA THR A 39 -0.59 -14.90 6.68
C THR A 39 -0.63 -13.39 6.89
N ALA A 40 0.54 -12.76 6.88
CA ALA A 40 0.67 -11.31 6.85
C ALA A 40 1.64 -10.86 5.76
N VAL A 41 1.25 -9.84 5.01
CA VAL A 41 2.01 -9.28 3.88
C VAL A 41 2.17 -7.79 4.11
N GLY A 42 3.40 -7.29 3.98
CA GLY A 42 3.69 -5.85 3.94
C GLY A 42 4.00 -5.40 2.51
N MET A 43 3.36 -4.34 2.05
CA MET A 43 3.52 -3.74 0.73
C MET A 43 3.98 -2.29 0.86
N MET A 44 4.93 -1.90 0.01
CA MET A 44 5.43 -0.53 -0.15
C MET A 44 5.32 -0.16 -1.62
N ASP A 45 4.54 0.86 -1.96
CA ASP A 45 4.27 1.28 -3.35
C ASP A 45 3.85 0.13 -4.29
N GLY A 46 3.01 -0.78 -3.77
CA GLY A 46 2.55 -1.97 -4.50
C GLY A 46 3.59 -3.10 -4.62
N GLY A 47 4.81 -2.92 -4.10
CA GLY A 47 5.83 -3.95 -4.02
C GLY A 47 5.85 -4.64 -2.65
N GLN A 48 5.84 -5.98 -2.63
CA GLN A 48 5.95 -6.73 -1.38
C GLN A 48 7.35 -6.59 -0.76
N PHE A 49 7.41 -6.22 0.52
CA PHE A 49 8.66 -6.12 1.27
C PHE A 49 8.74 -7.04 2.49
N MET A 50 7.61 -7.52 3.00
CA MET A 50 7.54 -8.40 4.18
C MET A 50 6.55 -9.54 3.96
N TYR A 51 6.87 -10.69 4.54
CA TYR A 51 5.97 -11.84 4.61
C TYR A 51 6.06 -12.55 5.96
N TYR A 52 4.94 -13.08 6.43
CA TYR A 52 4.83 -14.01 7.53
C TYR A 52 3.75 -15.04 7.21
N ASN A 53 3.94 -16.29 7.64
CA ASN A 53 2.91 -17.31 7.64
C ASN A 53 2.94 -18.14 8.94
N SER A 54 1.81 -18.74 9.29
CA SER A 54 1.64 -19.52 10.52
C SER A 54 2.41 -20.84 10.56
N ASN A 55 2.95 -21.31 9.44
CA ASN A 55 3.73 -22.56 9.39
C ASN A 55 5.19 -22.30 9.79
N GLU A 56 5.80 -21.28 9.20
CA GLU A 56 7.20 -20.87 9.49
C GLU A 56 7.30 -19.98 10.73
N ARG A 57 6.22 -19.26 11.06
CA ARG A 57 6.09 -18.39 12.25
C ARG A 57 7.20 -17.36 12.39
N LYS A 58 7.67 -16.83 11.26
CA LYS A 58 8.76 -15.86 11.18
C LYS A 58 8.43 -14.77 10.17
N ALA A 59 8.64 -13.51 10.57
CA ALA A 59 8.57 -12.38 9.66
C ALA A 59 9.88 -12.30 8.87
N VAL A 60 9.80 -12.24 7.55
CA VAL A 60 10.97 -12.22 6.68
C VAL A 60 10.94 -11.05 5.69
N PRO A 61 12.10 -10.41 5.43
CA PRO A 61 12.22 -9.44 4.35
C PRO A 61 12.06 -10.14 2.99
N LYS A 62 11.41 -9.46 2.06
CA LYS A 62 11.22 -9.89 0.67
C LYS A 62 11.96 -9.02 -0.35
N THR A 63 12.57 -7.92 0.10
CA THR A 63 13.38 -7.03 -0.72
C THR A 63 14.71 -6.74 -0.04
N ASP A 64 15.72 -6.33 -0.80
CA ASP A 64 17.03 -5.99 -0.24
C ASP A 64 17.04 -4.64 0.46
N TRP A 65 16.22 -3.69 0.00
CA TRP A 65 16.21 -2.34 0.57
C TRP A 65 15.77 -2.34 2.03
N ILE A 66 14.81 -3.20 2.42
CA ILE A 66 14.31 -3.23 3.80
C ILE A 66 15.37 -3.77 4.77
N LYS A 67 16.34 -4.57 4.31
CA LYS A 67 17.43 -5.09 5.16
C LYS A 67 18.30 -3.99 5.77
N LYS A 68 18.25 -2.76 5.24
CA LYS A 68 18.89 -1.60 5.86
C LYS A 68 18.39 -1.34 7.29
N ILE A 69 17.16 -1.75 7.61
CA ILE A 69 16.60 -1.66 8.96
C ILE A 69 17.47 -2.38 9.99
N ASP A 70 18.20 -3.43 9.60
CA ASP A 70 19.04 -4.22 10.51
C ASP A 70 20.22 -3.39 11.06
N GLY A 71 20.66 -2.36 10.33
CA GLY A 71 21.67 -1.41 10.79
C GLY A 71 21.13 -0.38 11.79
N ASP A 72 19.84 -0.05 11.71
CA ASP A 72 19.19 0.94 12.58
C ASP A 72 18.56 0.29 13.83
N ASP A 73 18.07 -0.95 13.69
CA ASP A 73 17.43 -1.73 14.74
C ASP A 73 17.60 -3.23 14.48
N ALA A 74 18.64 -3.81 15.10
CA ALA A 74 18.98 -5.23 14.98
C ALA A 74 17.87 -6.18 15.50
N GLU A 75 16.97 -5.70 16.37
CA GLU A 75 15.89 -6.49 16.94
C GLU A 75 14.55 -6.30 16.19
N TYR A 76 14.52 -5.49 15.12
CA TYR A 76 13.33 -5.17 14.36
C TYR A 76 12.55 -6.42 13.93
N TRP A 77 13.18 -7.36 13.22
CA TRP A 77 12.51 -8.55 12.71
C TRP A 77 12.04 -9.51 13.81
N LYS A 78 12.72 -9.52 14.95
CA LYS A 78 12.31 -10.31 16.11
C LYS A 78 11.06 -9.71 16.73
N ARG A 79 11.00 -8.39 16.88
CA ARG A 79 9.80 -7.67 17.36
C ARG A 79 8.63 -7.84 16.41
N GLU A 80 8.83 -7.68 15.11
CA GLU A 80 7.81 -7.91 14.09
C GLU A 80 7.29 -9.36 14.13
N THR A 81 8.20 -10.33 14.28
CA THR A 81 7.82 -11.75 14.43
C THR A 81 6.94 -11.97 15.65
N GLN A 82 7.30 -11.41 16.81
CA GLN A 82 6.51 -11.53 18.04
C GLN A 82 5.13 -10.88 17.91
N ILE A 83 5.05 -9.71 17.29
CA ILE A 83 3.78 -9.01 17.02
C ILE A 83 2.89 -9.86 16.12
N LEU A 84 3.44 -10.45 15.06
CA LEU A 84 2.68 -11.28 14.11
C LEU A 84 2.28 -12.62 14.71
N GLN A 85 3.09 -13.21 15.59
CA GLN A 85 2.69 -14.39 16.36
C GLN A 85 1.51 -14.09 17.30
N GLY A 86 1.52 -12.97 18.01
CA GLY A 86 0.36 -12.55 18.81
C GLY A 86 -0.86 -12.20 17.96
N THR A 87 -0.64 -11.69 16.75
CA THR A 87 -1.72 -11.39 15.78
C THR A 87 -2.35 -12.65 15.21
N GLN A 88 -1.54 -13.67 14.89
CA GLN A 88 -2.02 -15.00 14.49
C GLN A 88 -3.01 -15.58 15.51
N GLU A 89 -2.68 -15.57 16.80
CA GLU A 89 -3.59 -16.09 17.82
C GLU A 89 -4.90 -15.29 17.92
N ARG A 90 -4.82 -13.95 17.73
CA ARG A 90 -6.02 -13.09 17.65
C ARG A 90 -6.90 -13.42 16.44
N PHE A 91 -6.30 -13.70 15.27
CA PHE A 91 -7.04 -14.08 14.08
C PHE A 91 -7.72 -15.44 14.22
N LYS A 92 -7.03 -16.41 14.86
CA LYS A 92 -7.62 -17.72 15.16
C LYS A 92 -8.91 -17.59 15.97
N VAL A 93 -8.92 -16.75 17.01
CA VAL A 93 -10.12 -16.46 17.78
C VAL A 93 -11.13 -15.63 16.96
N GLY A 94 -10.64 -14.64 16.21
CA GLY A 94 -11.45 -13.73 15.40
C GLY A 94 -12.30 -14.44 14.35
N VAL A 95 -11.71 -15.39 13.60
CA VAL A 95 -12.44 -16.22 12.62
C VAL A 95 -13.60 -16.96 13.30
N GLN A 96 -13.34 -17.61 14.43
CA GLN A 96 -14.39 -18.33 15.18
C GLN A 96 -15.48 -17.40 15.72
N THR A 97 -15.11 -16.19 16.16
CA THR A 97 -16.08 -15.19 16.61
C THR A 97 -16.97 -14.71 15.48
N ILE A 98 -16.40 -14.39 14.31
CA ILE A 98 -17.19 -13.91 13.17
C ILE A 98 -18.08 -15.03 12.63
N MET A 99 -17.59 -16.27 12.52
CA MET A 99 -18.44 -17.44 12.16
C MET A 99 -19.69 -17.55 13.06
N LYS A 100 -19.54 -17.33 14.38
CA LYS A 100 -20.67 -17.34 15.31
C LYS A 100 -21.67 -16.22 15.03
N HIS A 101 -21.21 -15.03 14.65
CA HIS A 101 -22.11 -13.92 14.28
C HIS A 101 -22.96 -14.27 13.05
N PHE A 102 -22.44 -15.12 12.15
CA PHE A 102 -23.15 -15.65 10.99
C PHE A 102 -23.86 -16.99 11.24
N ASN A 103 -23.87 -17.50 12.47
CA ASN A 103 -24.41 -18.82 12.83
C ASN A 103 -23.78 -19.99 12.04
N GLN A 104 -22.52 -19.85 11.63
CA GLN A 104 -21.75 -20.86 10.90
C GLN A 104 -20.94 -21.74 11.87
N THR A 105 -20.89 -23.04 11.60
CA THR A 105 -20.18 -24.02 12.45
C THR A 105 -19.20 -24.91 11.69
N LYS A 106 -19.32 -24.96 10.36
CA LYS A 106 -18.53 -25.77 9.43
C LYS A 106 -18.33 -24.99 8.14
N GLY A 107 -17.37 -25.41 7.33
CA GLY A 107 -17.02 -24.73 6.09
C GLY A 107 -15.64 -24.08 6.20
N ILE A 108 -15.14 -23.63 5.06
CA ILE A 108 -13.90 -22.87 4.98
C ILE A 108 -14.29 -21.40 4.97
N HIS A 109 -13.81 -20.66 5.96
CA HIS A 109 -14.11 -19.23 6.10
C HIS A 109 -12.84 -18.41 6.22
N THR A 110 -12.89 -17.19 5.73
CA THR A 110 -11.73 -16.28 5.72
C THR A 110 -12.06 -14.97 6.42
N VAL A 111 -11.11 -14.46 7.19
CA VAL A 111 -11.14 -13.09 7.72
C VAL A 111 -9.94 -12.36 7.15
N GLN A 112 -10.20 -11.23 6.51
CA GLN A 112 -9.19 -10.39 5.88
C GLN A 112 -9.13 -9.06 6.61
N TYR A 113 -7.93 -8.51 6.72
CA TYR A 113 -7.70 -7.24 7.36
C TYR A 113 -6.65 -6.47 6.59
N MET A 114 -7.04 -5.32 6.06
CA MET A 114 -6.19 -4.44 5.30
C MET A 114 -6.11 -3.11 6.02
N TYR A 115 -4.90 -2.64 6.29
CA TYR A 115 -4.70 -1.29 6.81
C TYR A 115 -3.43 -0.68 6.22
N GLY A 116 -3.40 0.64 6.17
CA GLY A 116 -2.27 1.33 5.57
C GLY A 116 -2.42 2.83 5.59
N CYS A 117 -1.39 3.48 5.09
CA CYS A 117 -1.35 4.93 4.96
C CYS A 117 -0.68 5.33 3.65
N GLU A 118 -1.00 6.53 3.22
CA GLU A 118 -0.47 7.16 2.02
C GLU A 118 0.04 8.55 2.36
N LEU A 119 1.10 8.96 1.67
CA LEU A 119 1.67 10.29 1.73
C LEU A 119 1.93 10.79 0.31
N ASP A 120 1.22 11.86 -0.05
CA ASP A 120 1.42 12.55 -1.32
C ASP A 120 2.58 13.57 -1.21
N ASP A 121 3.07 14.00 -2.37
CA ASP A 121 4.09 15.05 -2.48
C ASP A 121 3.68 16.38 -1.84
N ASP A 122 2.40 16.73 -1.92
CA ASP A 122 1.81 17.93 -1.29
C ASP A 122 1.65 17.78 0.24
N LYS A 123 2.16 16.68 0.81
CA LYS A 123 2.07 16.28 2.22
C LYS A 123 0.67 15.89 2.67
N THR A 124 -0.28 15.72 1.76
CA THR A 124 -1.57 15.11 2.07
C THR A 124 -1.36 13.70 2.61
N ARG A 125 -1.97 13.43 3.76
CA ARG A 125 -1.93 12.14 4.44
C ARG A 125 -3.27 11.46 4.32
N ARG A 126 -3.27 10.17 3.99
CA ARG A 126 -4.44 9.32 4.08
C ARG A 126 -4.12 8.08 4.89
N GLY A 127 -5.14 7.52 5.50
CA GLY A 127 -5.08 6.21 6.13
C GLY A 127 -6.36 5.44 5.82
N TYR A 128 -6.31 4.14 6.02
CA TYR A 128 -7.49 3.30 5.92
C TYR A 128 -7.29 2.03 6.73
N GLU A 129 -8.41 1.47 7.16
CA GLU A 129 -8.49 0.18 7.82
C GLU A 129 -9.81 -0.48 7.47
N GLN A 130 -9.74 -1.69 6.92
CA GLN A 130 -10.85 -2.45 6.40
C GLN A 130 -10.73 -3.92 6.81
N ASN A 131 -11.86 -4.50 7.16
CA ASN A 131 -12.01 -5.91 7.51
C ASN A 131 -12.98 -6.53 6.51
N GLY A 132 -12.62 -7.71 6.01
CA GLY A 132 -13.46 -8.52 5.13
C GLY A 132 -13.75 -9.89 5.75
N TYR A 133 -14.87 -10.48 5.36
CA TYR A 133 -15.26 -11.83 5.74
C TYR A 133 -15.76 -12.59 4.52
N ASP A 134 -15.18 -13.76 4.24
CA ASP A 134 -15.48 -14.58 3.06
C ASP A 134 -15.39 -13.82 1.72
N GLY A 135 -14.49 -12.82 1.65
CA GLY A 135 -14.26 -11.98 0.47
C GLY A 135 -15.18 -10.76 0.35
N GLU A 136 -16.14 -10.60 1.26
CA GLU A 136 -17.07 -9.46 1.29
C GLU A 136 -16.64 -8.43 2.35
N ASP A 137 -17.00 -7.17 2.12
CA ASP A 137 -16.76 -6.10 3.09
C ASP A 137 -17.52 -6.38 4.39
N PHE A 138 -16.86 -6.21 5.54
CA PHE A 138 -17.45 -6.45 6.86
C PHE A 138 -17.44 -5.22 7.76
N LEU A 139 -16.28 -4.57 7.92
CA LEU A 139 -16.12 -3.40 8.79
C LEU A 139 -15.00 -2.48 8.30
N SER A 140 -15.25 -1.18 8.19
CA SER A 140 -14.23 -0.18 7.83
C SER A 140 -14.17 0.97 8.82
N LEU A 141 -12.99 1.56 9.00
CA LEU A 141 -12.79 2.70 9.91
C LEU A 141 -13.01 4.01 9.14
N ASP A 142 -13.96 4.83 9.60
CA ASP A 142 -14.01 6.23 9.23
C ASP A 142 -13.03 7.01 10.11
N LEU A 143 -11.86 7.31 9.54
CA LEU A 143 -10.82 8.05 10.24
C LEU A 143 -11.24 9.45 10.67
N LYS A 144 -12.16 10.11 9.95
CA LYS A 144 -12.56 11.48 10.28
C LYS A 144 -13.34 11.54 11.58
N THR A 145 -14.18 10.53 11.82
CA THR A 145 -15.02 10.45 13.02
C THR A 145 -14.44 9.53 14.09
N GLY A 146 -13.47 8.68 13.74
CA GLY A 146 -12.98 7.61 14.61
C GLY A 146 -14.02 6.52 14.85
N THR A 147 -15.02 6.40 13.98
CA THR A 147 -16.11 5.41 14.10
C THR A 147 -15.99 4.33 13.03
N TRP A 148 -16.64 3.19 13.26
CA TRP A 148 -16.63 2.06 12.36
C TRP A 148 -17.90 2.00 11.52
N ILE A 149 -17.75 1.76 10.23
CA ILE A 149 -18.86 1.53 9.31
C ILE A 149 -19.06 0.03 9.17
N ALA A 150 -20.21 -0.46 9.62
CA ALA A 150 -20.64 -1.84 9.45
C ALA A 150 -21.43 -1.99 8.15
N THR A 151 -20.96 -2.86 7.26
CA THR A 151 -21.60 -3.13 5.95
C THR A 151 -22.68 -4.20 6.05
N VAL A 152 -22.62 -5.05 7.09
CA VAL A 152 -23.58 -6.12 7.37
C VAL A 152 -24.04 -6.10 8.83
N PRO A 153 -25.27 -6.54 9.13
CA PRO A 153 -25.79 -6.57 10.51
C PRO A 153 -24.91 -7.35 11.50
N GLN A 154 -24.29 -8.44 11.05
CA GLN A 154 -23.40 -9.31 11.83
C GLN A 154 -22.13 -8.60 12.31
N ALA A 155 -21.75 -7.50 11.65
CA ALA A 155 -20.60 -6.68 12.05
C ALA A 155 -20.92 -5.70 13.19
N PHE A 156 -22.21 -5.46 13.48
CA PHE A 156 -22.63 -4.46 14.46
C PHE A 156 -22.14 -4.77 15.89
N ILE A 157 -22.10 -6.06 16.25
CA ILE A 157 -21.57 -6.51 17.55
C ILE A 157 -20.09 -6.12 17.70
N THR A 158 -19.30 -6.32 16.63
CA THR A 158 -17.87 -5.96 16.61
C THR A 158 -17.70 -4.44 16.64
N LYS A 159 -18.49 -3.70 15.85
CA LYS A 159 -18.52 -2.23 15.86
C LYS A 159 -18.73 -1.69 17.27
N GLN A 160 -19.80 -2.10 17.95
CA GLN A 160 -20.11 -1.61 19.30
C GLN A 160 -18.97 -1.87 20.28
N LYS A 161 -18.37 -3.07 20.22
CA LYS A 161 -17.25 -3.45 21.09
C LYS A 161 -16.00 -2.58 20.85
N TRP A 162 -15.69 -2.26 19.60
CA TRP A 162 -14.50 -1.48 19.27
C TRP A 162 -14.69 0.01 19.57
N GLU A 163 -15.91 0.53 19.38
CA GLU A 163 -16.28 1.92 19.69
C GLU A 163 -16.46 2.17 21.19
N SER A 164 -16.86 1.17 21.97
CA SER A 164 -16.98 1.31 23.43
C SER A 164 -15.63 1.28 24.16
N GLY A 165 -14.56 0.90 23.47
CA GLY A 165 -13.21 0.75 24.04
C GLY A 165 -12.21 1.76 23.49
N ILE A 166 -10.94 1.51 23.75
CA ILE A 166 -9.84 2.35 23.25
C ILE A 166 -9.37 1.97 21.83
N VAL A 167 -9.97 0.92 21.24
CA VAL A 167 -9.49 0.35 19.96
C VAL A 167 -9.52 1.39 18.85
N SER A 168 -10.66 2.06 18.65
CA SER A 168 -10.78 3.09 17.60
C SER A 168 -9.75 4.20 17.75
N MET A 169 -9.56 4.71 18.97
CA MET A 169 -8.58 5.76 19.27
C MET A 169 -7.15 5.32 18.93
N LEU A 170 -6.77 4.09 19.30
CA LEU A 170 -5.44 3.54 18.99
C LEU A 170 -5.22 3.36 17.48
N LYS A 171 -6.27 2.95 16.74
CA LYS A 171 -6.19 2.80 15.28
C LYS A 171 -6.03 4.14 14.56
N VAL A 172 -6.84 5.12 14.92
CA VAL A 172 -6.73 6.49 14.39
C VAL A 172 -5.33 7.04 14.67
N ALA A 173 -4.87 6.98 15.92
CA ALA A 173 -3.56 7.48 16.31
C ALA A 173 -2.41 6.82 15.52
N TYR A 174 -2.49 5.51 15.29
CA TYR A 174 -1.51 4.78 14.49
C TYR A 174 -1.52 5.23 13.01
N LEU A 175 -2.71 5.28 12.39
CA LEU A 175 -2.85 5.56 10.95
C LEU A 175 -2.47 7.00 10.60
N GLU A 176 -2.78 7.96 11.48
CA GLU A 176 -2.45 9.38 11.26
C GLU A 176 -0.97 9.71 11.50
N ASN A 177 -0.29 8.93 12.36
CA ASN A 177 1.05 9.29 12.87
C ASN A 177 2.07 8.18 12.62
N GLU A 178 1.97 7.07 13.33
CA GLU A 178 3.02 6.03 13.34
C GLU A 178 3.18 5.39 11.96
N CYS A 179 2.08 5.11 11.25
CA CYS A 179 2.14 4.59 9.90
C CYS A 179 2.91 5.54 8.96
N ILE A 180 2.62 6.85 9.03
CA ILE A 180 3.28 7.86 8.19
C ILE A 180 4.78 7.96 8.51
N LYS A 181 5.17 7.84 9.79
CA LYS A 181 6.60 7.82 10.18
C LYS A 181 7.32 6.61 9.58
N TRP A 182 6.72 5.43 9.66
CA TRP A 182 7.28 4.21 9.07
C TRP A 182 7.34 4.28 7.55
N LEU A 183 6.29 4.81 6.91
CA LEU A 183 6.23 5.04 5.47
C LEU A 183 7.42 5.90 5.02
N GLN A 184 7.66 7.05 5.65
CA GLN A 184 8.78 7.93 5.32
C GLN A 184 10.13 7.23 5.50
N LYS A 185 10.30 6.50 6.60
CA LYS A 185 11.53 5.72 6.88
C LYS A 185 11.80 4.66 5.80
N TYR A 186 10.77 3.93 5.38
CA TYR A 186 10.92 2.92 4.33
C TYR A 186 11.14 3.54 2.95
N VAL A 187 10.53 4.68 2.65
CA VAL A 187 10.84 5.47 1.44
C VAL A 187 12.32 5.85 1.43
N ASP A 188 12.89 6.30 2.54
CA ASP A 188 14.32 6.66 2.60
C ASP A 188 15.24 5.46 2.33
N TYR A 189 14.90 4.28 2.84
CA TYR A 189 15.65 3.05 2.52
C TYR A 189 15.55 2.67 1.05
N GLY A 190 14.33 2.75 0.51
CA GLY A 190 13.98 2.43 -0.86
C GLY A 190 14.53 3.45 -1.86
N ARG A 191 14.73 4.72 -1.50
CA ARG A 191 15.10 5.83 -2.40
C ARG A 191 16.29 5.48 -3.30
N SER A 192 17.38 4.98 -2.72
CA SER A 192 18.58 4.54 -3.47
C SER A 192 18.36 3.39 -4.49
N VAL A 193 17.25 2.65 -4.35
CA VAL A 193 16.87 1.51 -5.19
C VAL A 193 15.71 1.87 -6.13
N LEU A 194 14.74 2.68 -5.68
CA LEU A 194 13.51 3.06 -6.36
C LEU A 194 13.68 4.29 -7.28
N GLU A 195 14.64 5.18 -7.00
CA GLU A 195 15.00 6.28 -7.92
C GLU A 195 15.75 5.78 -9.18
N ARG A 196 16.02 4.47 -9.27
CA ARG A 196 16.34 3.80 -10.54
C ARG A 196 15.09 3.50 -11.38
N LYS A 197 14.01 4.26 -11.24
CA LYS A 197 13.05 4.40 -12.34
C LYS A 197 13.83 4.97 -13.52
N GLY A 198 14.07 4.12 -14.51
CA GLY A 198 14.93 4.42 -15.66
C GLY A 198 14.60 5.78 -16.22
N LYS A 199 15.63 6.57 -16.54
CA LYS A 199 15.49 7.80 -17.31
C LYS A 199 14.59 7.48 -18.50
N VAL A 200 13.36 7.98 -18.48
CA VAL A 200 12.50 7.94 -19.65
C VAL A 200 13.12 8.95 -20.61
N PHE A 201 13.94 8.46 -21.52
CA PHE A 201 14.47 9.28 -22.60
C PHE A 201 13.33 9.54 -23.58
N PHE A 202 12.74 10.73 -23.51
CA PHE A 202 11.89 11.23 -24.57
C PHE A 202 12.78 11.55 -25.78
N TYR A 203 12.90 10.61 -26.72
CA TYR A 203 13.52 10.89 -28.01
C TYR A 203 12.56 11.71 -28.86
N CYS A 204 12.77 13.02 -28.93
CA CYS A 204 12.13 13.86 -29.93
C CYS A 204 12.89 13.69 -31.25
N ASN A 205 12.37 12.86 -32.15
CA ASN A 205 13.00 12.65 -33.45
C ASN A 205 12.63 13.83 -34.36
N CYS A 206 13.37 14.93 -34.26
CA CYS A 206 13.19 16.08 -35.13
C CYS A 206 13.94 15.80 -36.43
N ASN A 207 13.22 15.40 -37.48
CA ASN A 207 13.81 15.19 -38.80
C ASN A 207 14.05 16.55 -39.48
N CYS A 208 15.05 17.29 -38.98
CA CYS A 208 15.39 18.61 -39.50
C CYS A 208 16.36 18.44 -40.67
N LYS A 209 15.88 18.59 -41.91
CA LYS A 209 16.79 18.82 -43.04
C LYS A 209 17.45 20.17 -42.82
N ILE A 210 18.75 20.14 -42.55
CA ILE A 210 19.61 21.32 -42.46
C ILE A 210 19.56 22.04 -43.81
N ILE A 211 18.87 23.17 -43.86
CA ILE A 211 19.09 24.20 -44.88
C ILE A 211 19.56 25.43 -44.10
N LEU A 212 20.86 25.68 -44.17
CA LEU A 212 21.50 26.89 -43.68
C LEU A 212 20.98 28.07 -44.50
N PHE A 213 20.16 28.94 -43.93
CA PHE A 213 20.16 30.40 -44.17
C PHE A 213 19.28 31.08 -43.10
N LEU A 214 19.90 32.00 -42.35
CA LEU A 214 19.38 33.09 -41.52
C LEU A 214 17.91 33.05 -41.01
N SER A 215 17.78 33.06 -39.68
CA SER A 215 16.59 33.34 -38.84
C SER A 215 15.40 32.36 -38.93
N ASP A 216 15.06 31.81 -37.76
CA ASP A 216 13.82 31.10 -37.39
C ASP A 216 13.62 29.66 -37.88
N ILE A 217 13.94 28.69 -37.00
CA ILE A 217 13.47 27.30 -37.13
C ILE A 217 12.02 27.23 -36.63
N ILE A 218 11.07 27.26 -37.56
CA ILE A 218 9.66 26.92 -37.31
C ILE A 218 9.52 25.40 -37.41
N CYS A 219 9.32 24.72 -36.28
CA CYS A 219 8.93 23.32 -36.25
C CYS A 219 7.40 23.24 -36.34
N ASN A 220 6.86 23.03 -37.55
CA ASN A 220 5.42 22.88 -37.76
C ASN A 220 4.97 21.47 -37.38
N TYR A 221 3.89 21.43 -36.59
CA TYR A 221 3.12 20.26 -36.19
C TYR A 221 2.93 19.26 -37.35
N LEU A 222 3.33 18.01 -37.16
CA LEU A 222 2.65 16.87 -37.74
C LEU A 222 2.91 15.61 -36.89
N SER A 223 1.83 15.08 -36.32
CA SER A 223 1.69 13.68 -35.85
C SER A 223 2.52 13.24 -34.63
N PHE A 224 2.00 13.49 -33.43
CA PHE A 224 2.39 12.70 -32.25
C PHE A 224 1.87 11.26 -32.42
N ILE A 225 2.70 10.36 -32.94
CA ILE A 225 2.52 8.92 -32.66
C ILE A 225 3.44 8.62 -31.48
N VAL A 226 2.85 8.55 -30.29
CA VAL A 226 3.50 7.96 -29.11
C VAL A 226 3.69 6.48 -29.43
N THR A 227 4.85 6.12 -29.96
CA THR A 227 5.22 4.71 -30.10
C THR A 227 5.83 4.30 -28.77
N TYR A 228 5.09 3.52 -27.98
CA TYR A 228 5.63 2.87 -26.79
C TYR A 228 6.69 1.87 -27.25
N ILE A 229 7.97 2.24 -27.15
CA ILE A 229 9.05 1.26 -27.33
C ILE A 229 9.30 0.64 -25.97
N THR A 230 8.77 -0.57 -25.76
CA THR A 230 9.19 -1.42 -24.65
C THR A 230 10.57 -1.97 -25.01
N ILE A 231 11.63 -1.43 -24.40
CA ILE A 231 12.94 -2.08 -24.44
C ILE A 231 12.93 -3.14 -23.34
N ASN A 232 12.71 -4.40 -23.71
CA ASN A 232 13.20 -5.51 -22.90
C ASN A 232 14.71 -5.60 -23.07
N VAL A 233 15.38 -5.85 -21.94
CA VAL A 233 16.85 -5.87 -21.74
C VAL A 233 17.60 -6.61 -22.84
#